data_AF-A0A820N313-F1
#
_entry.id   AF-A0A820N313-F1
#
_cell.length_a   1.000
_cell.length_b   1.000
_cell.length_c   1.000
_cell.angle_alpha   90.00
_cell.angle_beta   90.00
_cell.angle_gamma   90.00
#
_symmetry.space_group_name_H-M   'P 1'
#
loop_
_entity.id
_entity.type
_entity.pdbx_description
1 polymer ?
#
loop_
_entity_poly.entity_id
_entity_poly.type
_entity_poly.pdbx_seq_one_letter_code
_entity_poly.pdbx_strand_id
1 'polypeptide(L)'
;LVASAPNFPHGAIDPIEDISKIALEYGIPLHVDACLGGFLIAFMDEAGFPLKPFDFRVPGVMSISCDTHKYGFTPKGASVILYRTPEIREHQFYAFR
;
A
#
# COMPACT_ATOMS: atom_id res chain seq x y z
N LEU A 1 8.39 8.80 -0.57
CA LEU A 1 8.56 8.05 0.70
C LEU A 1 8.03 6.64 0.53
N VAL A 2 8.49 5.70 1.36
CA VAL A 2 8.03 4.30 1.36
C VAL A 2 7.76 3.88 2.80
N ALA A 3 6.72 3.09 3.02
CA ALA A 3 6.37 2.51 4.31
C ALA A 3 5.78 1.10 4.12
N SER A 4 5.93 0.21 5.09
CA SER A 4 5.42 -1.17 5.01
C SER A 4 4.21 -1.42 5.91
N ALA A 5 3.28 -2.24 5.42
CA ALA A 5 2.09 -2.68 6.13
C ALA A 5 1.84 -4.19 5.94
N PRO A 6 2.49 -5.07 6.72
CA PRO A 6 3.68 -4.85 7.54
C PRO A 6 4.99 -5.13 6.79
N ASN A 7 6.14 -4.85 7.42
CA ASN A 7 7.44 -5.28 6.91
C ASN A 7 7.66 -6.80 7.04
N PHE A 8 8.47 -7.36 6.14
CA PHE A 8 8.78 -8.79 6.14
C PHE A 8 9.58 -9.28 7.35
N PRO A 9 10.64 -8.59 7.82
CA PRO A 9 11.51 -9.15 8.87
C PRO A 9 10.81 -9.38 10.21
N HIS A 10 9.92 -8.48 10.63
CA HIS A 10 9.34 -8.49 11.98
C HIS A 10 7.81 -8.45 12.00
N GLY A 11 7.15 -8.28 10.85
CA GLY A 11 5.69 -8.18 10.80
C GLY A 11 5.14 -6.89 11.43
N ALA A 12 5.97 -5.86 11.61
CA ALA A 12 5.53 -4.57 12.15
C ALA A 12 4.98 -3.65 11.05
N ILE A 13 3.90 -2.93 11.36
CA ILE A 13 3.31 -1.91 10.49
C ILE A 13 3.96 -0.56 10.82
N ASP A 14 4.48 0.11 9.79
CA ASP A 14 5.04 1.46 9.93
C ASP A 14 3.96 2.50 10.25
N PRO A 15 4.31 3.66 10.85
CA PRO A 15 3.34 4.71 11.17
C PRO A 15 2.89 5.48 9.91
N ILE A 16 2.03 4.87 9.09
CA ILE A 16 1.62 5.38 7.76
C ILE A 16 1.04 6.80 7.83
N GLU A 17 0.21 7.11 8.82
CA GLU A 17 -0.39 8.44 8.99
C GLU A 17 0.67 9.52 9.25
N ASP A 18 1.74 9.21 9.99
CA ASP A 18 2.80 10.17 10.28
C ASP A 18 3.72 10.38 9.07
N ILE A 19 4.05 9.30 8.37
CA ILE A 19 4.81 9.39 7.11
C ILE A 19 4.00 10.14 6.04
N SER A 20 2.67 9.99 6.05
CA SER A 20 1.77 10.77 5.18
C SER A 20 1.84 12.26 5.44
N LYS A 21 2.01 12.72 6.69
CA LYS A 21 2.15 14.16 6.99
C LYS A 21 3.41 14.72 6.32
N ILE A 22 4.52 13.99 6.40
CA ILE A 22 5.79 14.35 5.74
C ILE A 22 5.61 14.34 4.21
N ALA A 23 4.94 13.32 3.67
CA ALA A 23 4.67 13.23 2.23
C ALA A 23 3.91 14.47 1.72
N LEU A 24 2.89 14.91 2.45
CA LEU A 24 2.09 16.10 2.13
C LEU A 24 2.88 17.40 2.30
N GLU A 25 3.67 17.52 3.37
CA GLU A 25 4.50 18.71 3.65
C GLU A 25 5.47 19.00 2.51
N TYR A 26 6.11 17.97 1.97
CA TYR A 26 7.09 18.10 0.90
C TYR A 26 6.52 17.90 -0.51
N GLY A 27 5.22 17.63 -0.64
CA GLY A 27 4.59 17.37 -1.95
C GLY A 27 5.16 16.14 -2.68
N ILE A 28 5.58 15.11 -1.94
CA ILE A 28 6.20 13.88 -2.48
C ILE A 28 5.29 12.67 -2.29
N PRO A 29 5.27 11.70 -3.23
CA PRO A 29 4.39 10.54 -3.11
C PRO A 29 4.83 9.59 -2.00
N LEU A 30 3.88 9.03 -1.25
CA LEU A 30 4.08 7.89 -0.34
C LEU A 30 3.58 6.60 -0.98
N HIS A 31 4.48 5.61 -1.09
CA HIS A 31 4.12 4.24 -1.41
C HIS A 31 3.95 3.41 -0.13
N VAL A 32 2.86 2.66 -0.03
CA VAL A 32 2.67 1.66 1.04
C VAL A 32 2.88 0.26 0.48
N ASP A 33 3.93 -0.40 0.93
CA ASP A 33 4.17 -1.80 0.66
C ASP A 33 3.28 -2.67 1.55
N ALA A 34 2.13 -3.09 0.99
CA ALA A 34 1.26 -4.09 1.59
C ALA A 34 1.37 -5.43 0.85
N CYS A 35 2.50 -5.71 0.19
CA CYS A 35 2.70 -6.97 -0.53
C CYS A 35 2.48 -8.17 0.39
N LEU A 36 3.09 -8.14 1.58
CA LEU A 36 2.90 -9.19 2.58
C LEU A 36 1.52 -9.15 3.21
N GLY A 37 1.07 -8.00 3.70
CA GLY A 37 -0.08 -7.90 4.60
C GLY A 37 -1.42 -7.64 3.92
N GLY A 38 -1.47 -7.15 2.68
CA GLY A 38 -2.63 -6.47 2.12
C GLY A 38 -3.94 -7.25 2.19
N PHE A 39 -3.95 -8.52 1.78
CA PHE A 39 -5.10 -9.42 1.86
C PHE A 39 -5.43 -9.94 3.27
N LEU A 40 -4.65 -9.57 4.28
CA LEU A 40 -4.94 -9.82 5.69
C LEU A 40 -5.44 -8.54 6.36
N ILE A 41 -4.64 -7.47 6.32
CA ILE A 41 -4.90 -6.20 7.03
C ILE A 41 -6.16 -5.49 6.54
N ALA A 42 -6.58 -5.71 5.28
CA ALA A 42 -7.83 -5.18 4.75
C ALA A 42 -9.08 -5.71 5.48
N PHE A 43 -9.00 -6.90 6.09
CA PHE A 43 -10.13 -7.55 6.75
C PHE A 43 -10.00 -7.60 8.28
N MET A 44 -8.93 -7.03 8.83
CA MET A 44 -8.63 -7.13 10.28
C MET A 44 -9.69 -6.45 11.14
N ASP A 45 -10.28 -5.34 10.69
CA ASP A 45 -11.36 -4.66 11.40
C ASP A 45 -12.61 -5.56 11.51
N GLU A 46 -13.05 -6.15 10.40
CA GLU A 46 -14.15 -7.12 10.36
C GLU A 46 -13.84 -8.39 11.18
N ALA A 47 -12.58 -8.78 11.26
CA ALA A 47 -12.11 -9.91 12.05
C ALA A 47 -11.98 -9.62 13.56
N GLY A 48 -12.30 -8.40 14.02
CA GLY A 48 -12.25 -8.01 15.44
C GLY A 48 -10.87 -7.55 15.93
N PHE A 49 -9.96 -7.23 15.01
CA PHE A 49 -8.61 -6.73 15.29
C PHE A 49 -8.40 -5.37 14.62
N PRO A 50 -9.02 -4.28 15.12
CA PRO A 50 -8.96 -2.97 14.47
C PRO A 50 -7.53 -2.46 14.33
N LEU A 51 -7.21 -1.92 13.14
CA LEU A 51 -5.91 -1.34 12.80
C LEU A 51 -6.04 0.15 12.50
N LYS A 52 -4.94 0.89 12.68
CA LYS A 52 -4.85 2.26 12.17
C LYS A 52 -4.95 2.28 10.64
N PRO A 53 -5.46 3.36 10.02
CA PRO A 53 -5.50 3.49 8.58
C PRO A 53 -4.10 3.33 7.94
N PHE A 54 -4.03 2.55 6.87
CA PHE A 54 -2.80 2.27 6.13
C PHE A 54 -2.96 2.41 4.61
N ASP A 55 -4.18 2.60 4.11
CA ASP A 55 -4.54 2.57 2.70
C ASP A 55 -4.85 3.98 2.14
N PHE A 56 -5.57 4.06 1.02
CA PHE A 56 -5.92 5.33 0.38
C PHE A 56 -6.79 6.27 1.22
N ARG A 57 -7.37 5.82 2.34
CA ARG A 57 -7.98 6.69 3.36
C ARG A 57 -6.96 7.66 3.97
N VAL A 58 -5.68 7.32 3.98
CA VAL A 58 -4.59 8.20 4.39
C VAL A 58 -4.18 9.11 3.22
N PRO A 59 -4.33 10.45 3.30
CA PRO A 59 -4.29 11.31 2.12
C PRO A 59 -2.97 11.32 1.32
N GLY A 60 -1.82 11.17 2.00
CA GLY A 60 -0.50 11.17 1.35
C GLY A 60 -0.17 9.87 0.61
N VAL A 61 -0.91 8.78 0.83
CA VAL A 61 -0.66 7.48 0.17
C VAL A 61 -1.00 7.57 -1.31
N MET A 62 -0.01 7.49 -2.19
CA MET A 62 -0.19 7.65 -3.64
C MET A 62 -0.16 6.32 -4.40
N SER A 63 0.39 5.26 -3.79
CA SER A 63 0.34 3.91 -4.36
C SER A 63 0.43 2.83 -3.28
N ILE A 64 -0.10 1.64 -3.59
CA ILE A 64 -0.11 0.48 -2.70
C ILE A 64 0.22 -0.77 -3.51
N SER A 65 1.18 -1.58 -3.08
CA SER A 65 1.41 -2.92 -3.63
C SER A 65 0.73 -3.99 -2.76
N CYS A 66 0.20 -5.05 -3.37
CA CYS A 66 -0.53 -6.10 -2.66
C CYS A 66 -0.42 -7.44 -3.41
N ASP A 67 0.20 -8.45 -2.80
CA ASP A 67 0.37 -9.75 -3.45
C ASP A 67 -0.86 -10.63 -3.27
N THR A 68 -1.62 -10.81 -4.34
CA THR A 68 -2.74 -11.76 -4.37
C THR A 68 -2.26 -13.20 -4.15
N HIS A 69 -1.01 -13.53 -4.55
CA HIS A 69 -0.46 -14.89 -4.40
C HIS A 69 0.05 -15.23 -2.98
N LYS A 70 -0.13 -14.30 -2.03
CA LYS A 70 0.14 -14.51 -0.59
C LYS A 70 -1.20 -14.79 0.12
N TYR A 71 -1.65 -13.91 1.01
CA TYR A 71 -2.93 -14.08 1.72
C TYR A 71 -4.17 -13.87 0.84
N GLY A 72 -4.01 -13.52 -0.44
CA GLY A 72 -5.11 -13.54 -1.41
C GLY A 72 -5.38 -14.92 -2.01
N PHE A 73 -4.55 -15.92 -1.69
CA PHE A 73 -4.69 -17.32 -2.09
C PHE A 73 -4.76 -17.58 -3.61
N THR A 74 -4.27 -16.66 -4.44
CA THR A 74 -4.14 -16.91 -5.88
C THR A 74 -2.89 -17.74 -6.20
N PRO A 75 -2.78 -18.35 -7.41
CA PRO A 75 -1.56 -19.00 -7.85
C PRO A 75 -0.35 -18.07 -7.81
N LYS A 76 0.85 -18.66 -7.68
CA LYS A 76 2.13 -17.92 -7.73
C LYS A 76 2.28 -17.17 -9.05
N GLY A 77 2.94 -16.02 -8.99
CA GLY A 77 3.16 -15.14 -10.14
C GLY A 77 2.16 -13.98 -10.27
N ALA A 78 1.22 -13.82 -9.33
CA ALA A 78 0.23 -12.73 -9.36
C ALA A 78 0.39 -11.73 -8.20
N SER A 79 0.37 -10.44 -8.51
CA SER A 79 0.37 -9.31 -7.56
C SER A 79 -0.34 -8.12 -8.20
N VAL A 80 -0.62 -7.07 -7.42
CA VAL A 80 -1.28 -5.85 -7.86
C VAL A 80 -0.49 -4.63 -7.36
N ILE A 81 -0.35 -3.64 -8.24
CA ILE A 81 0.03 -2.27 -7.89
C ILE A 81 -1.18 -1.36 -8.12
N LEU A 82 -1.56 -0.62 -7.09
CA LEU A 82 -2.65 0.35 -7.11
C LEU A 82 -2.06 1.76 -7.04
N TYR A 83 -2.65 2.68 -7.78
CA TYR A 83 -2.31 4.11 -7.74
C TYR A 83 -3.54 4.91 -7.35
N ARG A 84 -3.33 6.00 -6.60
CA ARG A 84 -4.43 6.88 -6.16
C ARG A 84 -5.18 7.48 -7.34
N THR A 85 -4.47 7.83 -8.42
CA THR A 85 -5.07 8.45 -9.60
C THR A 85 -4.51 7.84 -10.89
N PRO A 86 -5.28 7.90 -12.01
CA PRO A 86 -4.82 7.41 -13.31
C PRO A 86 -3.53 8.07 -13.77
N GLU A 87 -3.36 9.37 -13.52
CA GLU A 87 -2.21 10.18 -13.99
C GLU A 87 -0.88 9.62 -13.48
N ILE A 88 -0.83 9.15 -12.23
CA ILE A 88 0.37 8.54 -11.66
C ILE A 88 0.70 7.23 -12.39
N ARG A 89 -0.33 6.44 -12.72
CA ARG A 89 -0.18 5.16 -13.41
C ARG A 89 0.32 5.33 -14.84
N GLU A 90 0.06 6.46 -15.49
CA GLU A 90 0.54 6.73 -16.84
C GLU A 90 2.06 6.67 -16.95
N HIS A 91 2.77 7.09 -15.90
CA HIS A 91 4.23 7.03 -15.81
C HIS A 91 4.78 5.59 -15.71
N GLN A 92 3.94 4.60 -15.40
CA GLN A 92 4.36 3.19 -15.37
C GLN A 92 4.52 2.62 -16.78
N PHE A 93 3.75 3.12 -17.75
CA PHE A 93 3.77 2.60 -19.11
C PHE A 93 4.83 3.32 -19.94
N TYR A 94 5.60 2.56 -20.71
CA TYR A 94 6.31 3.10 -21.84
C TYR A 94 5.41 3.02 -23.07
N ALA A 95 4.60 4.06 -23.29
CA ALA A 95 3.68 4.16 -24.41
C ALA A 95 3.93 5.46 -25.18
N PHE A 96 4.06 5.37 -26.50
CA PHE A 96 4.04 6.54 -27.37
C PHE A 96 2.60 7.04 -27.45
N ARG A 97 2.34 8.25 -26.98
CA ARG A 97 1.06 8.96 -27.15
C ARG A 97 1.14 9.91 -28.33
#